data_AF-A0A9W8FEI4-F1
#
_entry.id   AF-A0A9W8FEI4-F1
#
_cell.length_a   1.000
_cell.length_b   1.000
_cell.length_c   1.000
_cell.angle_alpha   90.00
_cell.angle_beta   90.00
_cell.angle_gamma   90.00
#
_symmetry.space_group_name_H-M   'P 1'
#
loop_
_entity.id
_entity.type
_entity.pdbx_description
1 polymer ?
#
loop_
_entity_poly.entity_id
_entity_poly.type
_entity_poly.pdbx_seq_one_letter_code
_entity_poly.pdbx_strand_id
1 'polypeptide(L)'
;MIGDDTDLSRNKDGKRKRTGDVADNQGADAARNGSEKKSMYIYKLTPEILELIRLDRANVRLWKNMDELQSRSESAYLESLAGSMLVCPVCQNLVQHLCTMFCRHNICCTCLRSSLKNCGAMYPICHGSISDMQNMNLKTRVNHNLANILHVLIPPYGKNWSETPPVTKPQRERCSGKSASAAA
;
A
#
# COMPACT_ATOMS: atom_id res chain seq x y z
N MET A 1 -34.70 46.23 26.59
CA MET A 1 -33.53 46.74 25.85
C MET A 1 -33.54 45.99 24.53
N ILE A 2 -33.94 46.65 23.44
CA ILE A 2 -33.03 47.12 22.37
C ILE A 2 -32.25 45.93 21.76
N GLY A 3 -32.42 45.48 20.51
CA GLY A 3 -33.38 45.85 19.45
C GLY A 3 -32.89 45.42 18.06
N ASP A 4 -33.60 45.59 16.93
CA ASP A 4 -35.03 45.77 16.62
C ASP A 4 -35.19 45.71 15.05
N ASP A 5 -36.37 46.05 14.49
CA ASP A 5 -36.65 46.53 13.10
C ASP A 5 -36.60 45.57 11.88
N THR A 6 -37.75 45.16 11.29
CA THR A 6 -38.63 45.84 10.27
C THR A 6 -38.03 45.89 8.85
N ASP A 7 -38.53 45.09 7.90
CA ASP A 7 -39.70 45.25 7.00
C ASP A 7 -39.40 46.06 5.71
N LEU A 8 -40.22 45.85 4.67
CA LEU A 8 -40.23 46.49 3.35
C LEU A 8 -39.12 45.99 2.38
N SER A 9 -39.35 45.79 1.07
CA SER A 9 -40.39 46.37 0.21
C SER A 9 -40.73 45.50 -1.02
N ARG A 10 -41.96 45.65 -1.52
CA ARG A 10 -42.30 45.40 -2.93
C ARG A 10 -41.92 46.64 -3.75
N ASN A 11 -41.53 46.47 -5.02
CA ASN A 11 -41.93 47.44 -6.05
C ASN A 11 -41.99 46.85 -7.47
N LYS A 12 -42.76 47.50 -8.34
CA LYS A 12 -43.08 47.12 -9.73
C LYS A 12 -42.51 48.15 -10.74
N ASP A 13 -42.70 47.81 -12.03
CA ASP A 13 -42.72 48.68 -13.23
C ASP A 13 -41.35 49.13 -13.78
N GLY A 14 -40.98 48.99 -15.07
CA GLY A 14 -41.69 48.50 -16.28
C GLY A 14 -40.76 47.80 -17.31
N LYS A 15 -40.64 48.16 -18.61
CA LYS A 15 -41.34 49.21 -19.40
C LYS A 15 -41.34 49.08 -20.96
N ARG A 16 -41.14 47.89 -21.60
CA ARG A 16 -41.20 47.57 -23.09
C ARG A 16 -39.83 47.56 -23.84
N LYS A 17 -39.61 46.94 -25.02
CA LYS A 17 -40.49 46.64 -26.20
C LYS A 17 -40.04 45.38 -26.99
N ARG A 18 -40.97 44.79 -27.77
CA ARG A 18 -40.82 43.60 -28.64
C ARG A 18 -39.97 43.86 -29.90
N THR A 19 -39.24 42.85 -30.34
CA THR A 19 -39.38 42.23 -31.68
C THR A 19 -39.13 40.73 -31.52
N GLY A 20 -39.86 39.91 -32.28
CA GLY A 20 -39.53 38.51 -32.47
C GLY A 20 -39.56 38.23 -33.96
N ASP A 21 -38.72 37.31 -34.40
CA ASP A 21 -38.84 36.64 -35.68
C ASP A 21 -38.39 35.18 -35.49
N VAL A 22 -39.09 34.26 -36.15
CA VAL A 22 -38.87 32.80 -36.04
C VAL A 22 -38.34 32.28 -37.37
N ALA A 23 -37.08 31.85 -37.36
CA ALA A 23 -36.43 30.97 -38.33
C ALA A 23 -35.00 30.70 -37.83
N ASP A 24 -34.34 29.57 -38.07
CA ASP A 24 -34.75 28.19 -38.35
C ASP A 24 -33.53 27.32 -37.91
N ASN A 25 -33.67 26.00 -37.92
CA ASN A 25 -32.66 25.01 -37.54
C ASN A 25 -31.23 25.34 -37.99
N GLN A 26 -30.29 25.21 -37.04
CA GLN A 26 -28.97 24.67 -37.35
C GLN A 26 -28.47 23.81 -36.20
N GLY A 27 -27.92 22.65 -36.57
CA GLY A 27 -27.66 21.56 -35.65
C GLY A 27 -26.47 21.78 -34.72
N ALA A 28 -26.27 20.80 -33.85
CA ALA A 28 -25.13 20.72 -32.96
C ALA A 28 -23.80 20.84 -33.72
N ASP A 29 -22.81 21.47 -33.08
CA ASP A 29 -21.57 20.73 -32.84
C ASP A 29 -20.80 21.18 -31.60
N ALA A 30 -20.17 20.19 -30.98
CA ALA A 30 -19.72 20.15 -29.60
C ALA A 30 -18.84 21.30 -29.10
N ALA A 31 -19.16 21.78 -27.89
CA ALA A 31 -18.25 22.55 -27.05
C ALA A 31 -16.96 21.76 -26.76
N ARG A 32 -15.84 22.20 -27.34
CA ARG A 32 -14.49 21.69 -27.01
C ARG A 32 -14.00 22.26 -25.68
N ASN A 33 -14.65 21.88 -24.59
CA ASN A 33 -14.16 22.19 -23.25
C ASN A 33 -13.06 21.18 -22.87
N GLY A 34 -11.86 21.41 -23.42
CA GLY A 34 -10.68 20.57 -23.23
C GLY A 34 -10.08 20.73 -21.84
N SER A 35 -10.73 20.16 -20.82
CA SER A 35 -10.11 20.02 -19.50
C SER A 35 -8.99 18.99 -19.57
N GLU A 36 -7.75 19.48 -19.67
CA GLU A 36 -6.56 18.66 -19.62
C GLU A 36 -6.59 17.77 -18.37
N LYS A 37 -6.61 16.46 -18.57
CA LYS A 37 -6.59 15.49 -17.47
C LYS A 37 -5.25 15.57 -16.76
N LYS A 38 -5.19 16.37 -15.69
CA LYS A 38 -4.00 16.57 -14.86
C LYS A 38 -3.50 15.19 -14.36
N SER A 39 -2.43 14.70 -14.98
CA SER A 39 -1.88 13.38 -14.69
C SER A 39 -1.45 13.31 -13.22
N MET A 40 -2.09 12.43 -12.46
CA MET A 40 -1.78 12.22 -11.05
C MET A 40 -0.46 11.45 -10.94
N TYR A 41 0.51 12.00 -10.19
CA TYR A 41 1.73 11.27 -9.85
C TYR A 41 1.41 10.08 -8.95
N ILE A 42 2.01 8.93 -9.27
CA ILE A 42 1.94 7.69 -8.50
C ILE A 42 3.38 7.32 -8.12
N TYR A 43 3.61 7.11 -6.82
CA TYR A 43 4.89 6.65 -6.29
C TYR A 43 5.21 5.24 -6.83
N LYS A 44 6.47 5.02 -7.20
CA LYS A 44 6.95 3.72 -7.70
C LYS A 44 8.22 3.34 -6.96
N LEU A 45 8.32 2.06 -6.64
CA LEU A 45 9.53 1.46 -6.06
C LEU A 45 10.66 1.41 -7.09
N THR A 46 11.91 1.41 -6.60
CA THR A 46 13.07 1.22 -7.48
C THR A 46 13.16 -0.24 -7.95
N PRO A 47 13.80 -0.51 -9.11
CA PRO A 47 14.00 -1.87 -9.61
C PRO A 47 14.71 -2.79 -8.61
N GLU A 48 15.61 -2.28 -7.78
CA GLU A 48 16.32 -3.02 -6.73
C GLU A 48 15.36 -3.52 -5.64
N ILE A 49 14.43 -2.66 -5.21
CA ILE A 49 13.41 -3.03 -4.21
C ILE A 49 12.45 -4.07 -4.80
N LEU A 50 12.06 -3.94 -6.07
CA LEU A 50 11.21 -4.91 -6.76
C LEU A 50 11.87 -6.30 -6.88
N GLU A 51 13.17 -6.37 -7.16
CA GLU A 51 13.91 -7.65 -7.18
C GLU A 51 14.10 -8.25 -5.77
N LEU A 52 14.20 -7.43 -4.72
CA LEU A 52 14.15 -7.91 -3.32
C LEU A 52 12.76 -8.47 -2.97
N ILE A 53 11.69 -7.75 -3.31
CA ILE A 53 10.29 -8.20 -3.17
C ILE A 53 10.06 -9.55 -3.85
N ARG A 54 10.62 -9.76 -5.04
CA ARG A 54 10.55 -11.03 -5.78
C ARG A 54 11.15 -12.23 -5.03
N LEU A 55 12.07 -12.01 -4.07
CA LEU A 55 12.63 -13.07 -3.22
C LEU A 55 11.69 -13.47 -2.07
N ASP A 56 10.82 -12.57 -1.61
CA ASP A 56 9.90 -12.84 -0.50
C ASP A 56 8.64 -13.62 -0.97
N ARG A 57 8.87 -14.87 -1.36
CA ARG A 57 7.81 -15.82 -1.75
C ARG A 57 6.79 -16.11 -0.63
N ALA A 58 7.09 -15.71 0.62
CA ALA A 58 6.20 -15.87 1.74
C ALA A 58 5.06 -14.83 1.72
N ASN A 59 5.30 -13.61 1.21
CA ASN A 59 4.31 -12.53 1.24
C ASN A 59 3.82 -12.09 -0.16
N VAL A 60 3.85 -12.97 -1.18
CA VAL A 60 3.40 -12.66 -2.56
C VAL A 60 2.02 -11.97 -2.62
N ARG A 61 1.06 -12.36 -1.75
CA ARG A 61 -0.25 -11.71 -1.68
C ARG A 61 -0.18 -10.27 -1.16
N LEU A 62 0.60 -10.01 -0.10
CA LEU A 62 0.85 -8.65 0.39
C LEU A 62 1.49 -7.81 -0.72
N TRP A 63 2.56 -8.32 -1.34
CA TRP A 63 3.28 -7.57 -2.38
C TRP A 63 2.44 -7.29 -3.62
N LYS A 64 1.56 -8.22 -4.03
CA LYS A 64 0.57 -7.96 -5.08
C LYS A 64 -0.40 -6.83 -4.67
N ASN A 65 -0.97 -6.90 -3.47
CA ASN A 65 -1.88 -5.86 -2.98
C ASN A 65 -1.20 -4.49 -2.90
N MET A 66 0.10 -4.44 -2.56
CA MET A 66 0.89 -3.21 -2.51
C MET A 66 1.23 -2.64 -3.90
N ASP A 67 1.45 -3.49 -4.91
CA ASP A 67 1.67 -3.08 -6.32
C ASP A 67 0.40 -2.50 -6.96
N GLU A 68 -0.78 -2.98 -6.53
CA GLU A 68 -2.08 -2.46 -6.94
C GLU A 68 -2.45 -1.09 -6.29
N LEU A 69 -1.70 -0.64 -5.27
CA LEU A 69 -1.95 0.65 -4.60
C LEU A 69 -1.40 1.85 -5.40
N GLN A 70 -2.29 2.76 -5.79
CA GLN A 70 -1.94 4.04 -6.42
C GLN A 70 -1.53 5.10 -5.37
N SER A 71 -0.50 4.81 -4.58
CA SER A 71 0.03 5.71 -3.54
C SER A 71 0.59 6.99 -4.15
N ARG A 72 0.17 8.15 -3.64
CA ARG A 72 0.59 9.47 -4.16
C ARG A 72 1.97 9.92 -3.68
N SER A 73 2.50 9.29 -2.64
CA SER A 73 3.80 9.58 -2.04
C SER A 73 4.41 8.32 -1.43
N GLU A 74 5.70 8.36 -1.15
CA GLU A 74 6.42 7.33 -0.41
C GLU A 74 5.81 7.10 0.98
N SER A 75 5.53 8.17 1.73
CA SER A 75 4.94 8.08 3.08
C SER A 75 3.59 7.34 3.06
N ALA A 76 2.70 7.66 2.11
CA ALA A 76 1.41 6.99 1.97
C ALA A 76 1.56 5.49 1.60
N TYR A 77 2.58 5.14 0.82
CA TYR A 77 2.92 3.75 0.53
C TYR A 77 3.43 3.02 1.79
N LEU A 78 4.33 3.64 2.55
CA LEU A 78 4.89 3.07 3.79
C LEU A 78 3.85 2.93 4.91
N GLU A 79 2.93 3.88 5.05
CA GLU A 79 1.78 3.81 5.98
C GLU A 79 0.85 2.63 5.61
N SER A 80 0.55 2.47 4.32
CA SER A 80 -0.26 1.35 3.82
C SER A 80 0.43 0.00 4.03
N LEU A 81 1.74 -0.06 3.82
CA LEU A 81 2.57 -1.24 4.06
C LEU A 81 2.60 -1.60 5.56
N ALA A 82 2.78 -0.60 6.43
CA ALA A 82 2.80 -0.78 7.87
C ALA A 82 1.46 -1.32 8.40
N GLY A 83 0.35 -0.66 8.02
CA GLY A 83 -1.00 -1.01 8.49
C GLY A 83 -1.55 -2.33 7.95
N SER A 84 -1.14 -2.76 6.75
CA SER A 84 -1.71 -3.96 6.11
C SER A 84 -1.27 -5.27 6.75
N MET A 85 0.03 -5.49 6.96
CA MET A 85 0.57 -6.79 7.43
C MET A 85 1.82 -6.69 8.33
N LEU A 86 2.21 -5.50 8.80
CA LEU A 86 3.40 -5.33 9.65
C LEU A 86 3.08 -5.00 11.11
N VAL A 87 1.82 -4.78 11.48
CA VAL A 87 1.40 -4.71 12.89
C VAL A 87 1.24 -6.13 13.43
N CYS A 88 1.92 -6.44 14.53
CA CYS A 88 1.83 -7.73 15.19
C CYS A 88 0.46 -7.87 15.88
N PRO A 89 -0.37 -8.85 15.55
CA PRO A 89 -1.73 -8.95 16.13
C PRO A 89 -1.73 -9.32 17.62
N VAL A 90 -0.61 -9.79 18.17
CA VAL A 90 -0.48 -10.13 19.60
C VAL A 90 -0.04 -8.95 20.45
N CYS A 91 0.89 -8.12 19.98
CA CYS A 91 1.41 -6.98 20.75
C CYS A 91 1.05 -5.60 20.19
N GLN A 92 0.28 -5.55 19.10
CA GLN A 92 -0.23 -4.35 18.41
C GLN A 92 0.83 -3.32 17.99
N ASN A 93 2.11 -3.73 18.00
CA ASN A 93 3.26 -2.93 17.58
C ASN A 93 3.81 -3.44 16.26
N LEU A 94 4.62 -2.62 15.57
CA LEU A 94 5.33 -3.03 14.35
C LEU A 94 6.20 -4.26 14.63
N VAL A 95 6.03 -5.32 13.83
CA VAL A 95 6.61 -6.65 14.06
C VAL A 95 8.14 -6.56 14.20
N GLN A 96 8.67 -7.12 15.30
CA GLN A 96 10.10 -7.27 15.57
C GLN A 96 10.53 -8.73 15.47
N HIS A 97 11.69 -9.00 14.86
CA HIS A 97 12.13 -10.35 14.47
C HIS A 97 10.99 -11.07 13.73
N LEU A 98 10.72 -10.63 12.50
CA LEU A 98 9.52 -11.01 11.78
C LEU A 98 9.52 -12.49 11.40
N CYS A 99 8.58 -13.26 11.95
CA CYS A 99 8.27 -14.63 11.56
C CYS A 99 7.08 -14.61 10.60
N THR A 100 7.24 -15.08 9.35
CA THR A 100 6.10 -15.30 8.43
C THR A 100 5.57 -16.73 8.59
N MET A 101 4.29 -16.85 8.87
CA MET A 101 3.60 -18.11 9.15
C MET A 101 3.11 -18.76 7.84
N PHE A 102 2.80 -20.07 7.86
CA PHE A 102 2.27 -20.77 6.68
C PHE A 102 0.97 -20.16 6.12
N CYS A 103 0.11 -19.65 7.01
CA CYS A 103 -1.10 -18.89 6.74
C CYS A 103 -0.83 -17.46 6.21
N ARG A 104 0.44 -17.13 5.95
CA ARG A 104 0.97 -15.87 5.40
C ARG A 104 0.78 -14.64 6.28
N HIS A 105 0.44 -14.83 7.55
CA HIS A 105 0.50 -13.78 8.56
C HIS A 105 1.93 -13.55 9.06
N ASN A 106 2.22 -12.31 9.43
CA ASN A 106 3.50 -11.92 10.01
C ASN A 106 3.33 -11.61 11.50
N ILE A 107 4.24 -12.10 12.32
CA ILE A 107 4.18 -12.00 13.78
C ILE A 107 5.59 -11.88 14.36
N CYS A 108 5.73 -11.22 15.52
CA CYS A 108 7.01 -11.23 16.23
C CYS A 108 7.35 -12.67 16.63
N CYS A 109 8.56 -13.16 16.35
CA CYS A 109 8.97 -14.51 16.74
C CYS A 109 8.86 -14.76 18.27
N THR A 110 8.95 -13.71 19.10
CA THR A 110 8.70 -13.76 20.56
C THR A 110 7.21 -13.94 20.88
N CYS A 111 6.32 -13.14 20.27
CA CYS A 111 4.87 -13.26 20.42
C CYS A 111 4.34 -14.61 19.97
N LEU A 112 4.83 -15.13 18.83
CA LEU A 112 4.53 -16.47 18.36
C LEU A 112 4.91 -17.50 19.41
N ARG A 113 6.18 -17.52 19.86
CA ARG A 113 6.67 -18.47 20.87
C ARG A 113 5.87 -18.42 22.19
N SER A 114 5.44 -17.23 22.62
CA SER A 114 4.60 -17.07 23.81
C SER A 114 3.21 -17.66 23.59
N SER A 115 2.55 -17.33 22.47
CA SER A 115 1.24 -17.89 22.12
C SER A 115 1.29 -19.42 21.98
N LEU A 116 2.34 -20.00 21.39
CA LEU A 116 2.43 -21.46 21.25
C LEU A 116 2.49 -22.18 22.60
N LYS A 117 3.14 -21.58 23.61
CA LYS A 117 3.19 -22.11 24.97
C LYS A 117 1.84 -22.01 25.70
N ASN A 118 1.12 -20.91 25.49
CA ASN A 118 -0.07 -20.59 26.27
C ASN A 118 -1.39 -21.07 25.62
N CYS A 119 -1.41 -21.26 24.30
CA CYS A 119 -2.61 -21.51 23.49
C CYS A 119 -2.60 -22.89 22.80
N GLY A 120 -1.84 -23.86 23.33
CA GLY A 120 -1.95 -25.26 22.91
C GLY A 120 -1.68 -25.53 21.43
N ALA A 121 -0.60 -24.95 20.90
CA ALA A 121 -0.20 -25.15 19.50
C ALA A 121 -1.23 -24.66 18.43
N MET A 122 -2.06 -23.68 18.79
CA MET A 122 -2.96 -22.95 17.89
C MET A 122 -2.40 -21.57 17.54
N TYR A 123 -2.65 -21.11 16.31
CA TYR A 123 -2.16 -19.81 15.85
C TYR A 123 -3.08 -18.63 16.21
N PRO A 124 -2.55 -17.47 16.69
CA PRO A 124 -3.35 -16.37 17.23
C PRO A 124 -4.36 -15.69 16.30
N ILE A 125 -4.26 -15.93 14.98
CA ILE A 125 -4.90 -15.10 13.96
C ILE A 125 -5.90 -15.91 13.13
N CYS A 126 -5.50 -17.12 12.75
CA CYS A 126 -6.29 -17.98 11.86
C CYS A 126 -6.77 -19.27 12.53
N HIS A 127 -6.48 -19.47 13.83
CA HIS A 127 -6.78 -20.69 14.59
C HIS A 127 -6.38 -22.00 13.89
N GLY A 128 -5.39 -21.96 12.99
CA GLY A 128 -4.82 -23.16 12.39
C GLY A 128 -4.05 -23.97 13.43
N SER A 129 -4.06 -25.30 13.30
CA SER A 129 -3.30 -26.20 14.16
C SER A 129 -1.84 -26.30 13.70
N ILE A 130 -0.92 -26.44 14.65
CA ILE A 130 0.49 -26.76 14.36
C ILE A 130 0.71 -28.26 14.06
N SER A 131 -0.30 -29.11 14.26
CA SER A 131 -0.23 -30.54 13.92
C SER A 131 0.16 -30.77 12.45
N ASP A 132 -0.40 -29.95 11.55
CA ASP A 132 -0.11 -29.95 10.11
C ASP A 132 1.31 -29.44 9.77
N MET A 133 2.04 -28.93 10.77
CA MET A 133 3.28 -28.15 10.60
C MET A 133 4.52 -28.82 11.21
N GLN A 134 4.39 -29.82 12.10
CA GLN A 134 5.52 -30.41 12.83
C GLN A 134 6.58 -31.07 11.92
N ASN A 135 6.22 -31.51 10.71
CA ASN A 135 7.17 -32.03 9.72
C ASN A 135 7.96 -30.95 8.97
N MET A 136 7.56 -29.68 9.05
CA MET A 136 8.37 -28.57 8.57
C MET A 136 9.13 -27.95 9.74
N ASN A 137 10.41 -27.62 9.50
CA ASN A 137 11.33 -27.10 10.52
C ASN A 137 11.02 -25.61 10.85
N LEU A 138 9.75 -25.31 11.12
CA LEU A 138 9.15 -24.05 11.58
C LEU A 138 9.51 -23.76 13.05
N LYS A 139 10.80 -23.95 13.37
CA LYS A 139 11.47 -23.10 14.34
C LYS A 139 11.17 -21.65 13.96
N THR A 140 11.12 -20.77 14.94
CA THR A 140 10.85 -19.33 14.78
C THR A 140 11.97 -18.63 14.00
N ARG A 141 12.10 -18.93 12.70
CA ARG A 141 13.08 -18.37 11.78
C ARG A 141 12.55 -17.05 11.27
N VAL A 142 13.40 -16.03 11.31
CA VAL A 142 13.08 -14.72 10.77
C VAL A 142 12.92 -14.85 9.25
N ASN A 143 11.87 -14.25 8.68
CA ASN A 143 11.80 -14.02 7.25
C ASN A 143 12.76 -12.88 6.91
N HIS A 144 14.03 -13.24 6.68
CA HIS A 144 15.06 -12.30 6.32
C HIS A 144 14.69 -11.52 5.04
N ASN A 145 14.06 -12.14 4.04
CA ASN A 145 13.68 -11.43 2.81
C ASN A 145 12.74 -10.24 3.12
N LEU A 146 11.66 -10.46 3.88
CA LEU A 146 10.78 -9.38 4.30
C LEU A 146 11.49 -8.36 5.20
N ALA A 147 12.20 -8.81 6.24
CA ALA A 147 12.93 -7.92 7.15
C ALA A 147 13.90 -6.98 6.41
N ASN A 148 14.52 -7.49 5.36
CA ASN A 148 15.52 -6.80 4.56
C ASN A 148 14.91 -5.79 3.59
N ILE A 149 13.78 -6.13 2.95
CA ILE A 149 13.00 -5.16 2.15
C ILE A 149 12.57 -3.98 3.04
N LEU A 150 12.09 -4.28 4.25
CA LEU A 150 11.67 -3.27 5.21
C LEU A 150 12.84 -2.42 5.73
N HIS A 151 14.03 -2.98 5.88
CA HIS A 151 15.22 -2.20 6.24
C HIS A 151 15.64 -1.23 5.12
N VAL A 152 15.46 -1.59 3.84
CA VAL A 152 15.71 -0.69 2.71
C VAL A 152 14.64 0.41 2.61
N LEU A 153 13.36 0.05 2.78
CA LEU A 153 12.23 0.98 2.74
C LEU A 153 12.13 1.90 3.97
N ILE A 154 12.58 1.41 5.12
CA ILE A 154 12.46 2.06 6.43
C ILE A 154 13.82 1.86 7.14
N PRO A 155 14.84 2.70 6.89
CA PRO A 155 16.19 2.53 7.43
C PRO A 155 16.34 2.29 8.95
N PRO A 156 15.51 2.86 9.86
CA PRO A 156 15.58 2.50 11.28
C PRO A 156 14.97 1.12 11.62
N TYR A 157 14.18 0.53 10.72
CA TYR A 157 13.60 -0.80 10.93
C TYR A 157 14.70 -1.85 10.95
N GLY A 158 14.60 -2.79 11.90
CA GLY A 158 15.50 -3.93 11.99
C GLY A 158 16.97 -3.61 12.28
N LYS A 159 17.35 -2.35 12.58
CA LYS A 159 18.76 -1.90 12.73
C LYS A 159 19.69 -2.81 13.56
N ASN A 160 19.15 -3.55 14.52
CA ASN A 160 19.90 -4.45 15.42
C ASN A 160 19.66 -5.96 15.15
N TRP A 161 18.89 -6.34 14.11
CA TRP A 161 18.48 -7.73 13.88
C TRP A 161 18.11 -8.12 12.42
N SER A 162 17.94 -7.17 11.50
CA SER A 162 17.89 -7.42 10.06
C SER A 162 19.28 -7.28 9.47
N GLU A 163 19.66 -8.19 8.58
CA GLU A 163 20.93 -8.12 7.85
C GLU A 163 20.70 -7.42 6.51
N THR A 164 21.33 -6.27 6.26
CA THR A 164 21.24 -5.62 4.93
C THR A 164 21.76 -6.60 3.87
N PRO A 165 20.93 -7.14 2.96
CA PRO A 165 21.37 -8.16 2.04
C PRO A 165 22.19 -7.47 0.95
N PRO A 166 23.36 -8.00 0.56
CA PRO A 166 24.02 -7.53 -0.64
C PRO A 166 23.12 -7.89 -1.84
N VAL A 167 22.50 -6.88 -2.47
CA VAL A 167 21.90 -7.05 -3.80
C VAL A 167 23.03 -7.56 -4.70
N THR A 168 22.95 -8.82 -5.13
CA THR A 168 24.06 -9.48 -5.83
C THR A 168 24.33 -8.80 -7.18
N LYS A 169 25.53 -9.01 -7.77
CA LYS A 169 25.83 -8.46 -9.11
C LYS A 169 24.76 -8.85 -10.15
N PRO A 170 24.32 -10.12 -10.26
CA PRO A 170 23.25 -10.51 -11.20
C PRO A 170 21.90 -9.82 -10.94
N GLN A 171 21.57 -9.51 -9.69
CA GLN A 171 20.37 -8.74 -9.36
C GLN A 171 20.51 -7.29 -9.82
N ARG A 172 21.65 -6.64 -9.55
CA ARG A 172 21.92 -5.27 -10.03
C ARG A 172 21.94 -5.16 -11.56
N GLU A 173 22.54 -6.13 -12.24
CA GLU A 173 22.56 -6.21 -13.71
C GLU A 173 21.13 -6.26 -14.27
N ARG A 174 20.27 -7.12 -13.70
CA ARG A 174 18.84 -7.20 -14.03
C ARG A 174 18.08 -5.91 -13.76
N CYS A 175 18.30 -5.26 -12.61
CA CYS A 175 17.72 -3.96 -12.27
C CYS A 175 18.14 -2.86 -13.25
N SER A 176 19.38 -2.89 -13.72
CA SER A 176 19.94 -1.90 -14.66
C SER A 176 19.51 -2.07 -16.12
N GLY A 177 18.57 -2.98 -16.42
CA GLY A 177 18.15 -3.30 -17.80
C GLY A 177 19.20 -4.05 -18.62
N LYS A 178 20.37 -4.35 -18.05
CA LYS A 178 21.42 -5.17 -18.65
C LYS A 178 21.07 -6.65 -18.47
N SER A 179 20.05 -7.11 -19.18
CA SER A 179 19.89 -8.54 -19.43
C SER A 179 21.15 -9.03 -20.16
N ALA A 180 21.84 -10.00 -19.59
CA ALA A 180 22.93 -10.68 -20.28
C ALA A 180 22.34 -11.44 -21.47
N SER A 181 22.52 -10.88 -22.67
CA SER A 181 22.28 -11.59 -23.92
C SER A 181 23.46 -12.52 -24.20
N ALA A 182 23.51 -13.64 -23.47
CA ALA A 182 24.35 -14.82 -23.71
C ALA A 182 23.85 -15.96 -22.77
N ALA A 183 23.82 -17.23 -23.17
CA ALA A 183 24.29 -17.86 -24.40
C ALA A 183 23.28 -18.90 -24.91
N ALA A 184 23.57 -19.45 -26.10
CA ALA A 184 22.81 -20.49 -26.80
C ALA A 184 22.88 -21.86 -26.11
#